data_AF-A0AA37L401-F1
#
_entry.id   AF-A0AA37L401-F1
#
_cell.length_a   1.000
_cell.length_b   1.000
_cell.length_c   1.000
_cell.angle_alpha   90.00
_cell.angle_beta   90.00
_cell.angle_gamma   90.00
#
_symmetry.space_group_name_H-M   'P 1'
#
loop_
_entity.id
_entity.type
_entity.pdbx_description
1 polymer ?
#
loop_
_entity_poly.entity_id
_entity_poly.type
_entity_poly.pdbx_seq_one_letter_code
_entity_poly.pdbx_strand_id
1 'polypeptide(L)'
;MRSRLPPVALRPSNVPQSEIQPADTAPAPRESLTLGELFQRHKPRPKLGALLDQARRQDRAEQTEKAEQARQSQRAELAQWVHSALPDGGAAMKRLKDRASRKHPGTMAERWHAIRTGSPKRMEGERKKAFEALVRADLLALATQGGSTAVQAADKMHEALAEGIVGQGILEKDRALLNEVLDGLSMAPLYREFNLKITDATLPAFTDAQVLEPLKKIGEGKMSTTYGIKLMGPEGVPITAAFKPLELKDTSFVALRSGIPKENPQTAMRNLATVAYAKKLGFDVITDTRMALISNGGDPFKPLLGMVMDLAPGDEADYTKASVLRRGDVTAGVVKLQLLDHLTGQGDRHGSNYFIHIDANDQAKVTGIDNDQCFGKNLTKPQDIQKIDGNSQRWAFNGTALPPVVDTDMERAIKALTEGDIREMLEDKLDGEEIQAAVQRHQGLKEYIAQLKVDGLVINPDGWWDKAVQELLTPVNSYLGRELPWAKE
;
A
#
# COMPACT_ATOMS: atom_id res chain seq x y z
N MET A 1 -41.15 -18.60 26.76
CA MET A 1 -41.47 -18.85 25.33
C MET A 1 -40.27 -19.51 24.70
N ARG A 2 -40.36 -20.81 24.37
CA ARG A 2 -39.27 -21.60 23.75
C ARG A 2 -39.48 -21.59 22.24
N SER A 3 -38.59 -20.97 21.46
CA SER A 3 -38.61 -21.06 19.99
C SER A 3 -37.80 -22.28 19.54
N ARG A 4 -38.45 -23.13 18.74
CA ARG A 4 -37.84 -24.27 18.05
C ARG A 4 -37.32 -23.77 16.70
N LEU A 5 -36.06 -24.07 16.38
CA LEU A 5 -35.50 -23.91 15.03
C LEU A 5 -35.93 -25.09 14.14
N PRO A 6 -36.15 -24.88 12.82
CA PRO A 6 -36.52 -25.93 11.88
C PRO A 6 -35.30 -26.73 11.37
N PRO A 7 -35.49 -27.95 10.83
CA PRO A 7 -34.41 -28.83 10.42
C PRO A 7 -33.81 -28.43 9.07
N VAL A 8 -32.48 -28.56 8.97
CA VAL A 8 -31.68 -28.34 7.76
C VAL A 8 -31.81 -29.57 6.83
N ALA A 9 -32.26 -29.34 5.60
CA ALA A 9 -32.32 -30.35 4.56
C ALA A 9 -30.93 -30.56 3.93
N LEU A 10 -30.46 -31.80 3.91
CA LEU A 10 -29.23 -32.23 3.23
C LEU A 10 -29.45 -32.23 1.71
N ARG A 11 -28.54 -31.59 0.96
CA ARG A 11 -28.49 -31.63 -0.50
C ARG A 11 -27.97 -32.98 -1.01
N PRO A 12 -28.51 -33.52 -2.11
CA PRO A 12 -27.98 -34.73 -2.72
C PRO A 12 -26.67 -34.46 -3.49
N SER A 13 -25.75 -35.40 -3.33
CA SER A 13 -24.46 -35.50 -4.01
C SER A 13 -24.66 -35.99 -5.45
N ASN A 14 -24.28 -35.16 -6.43
CA ASN A 14 -24.18 -35.55 -7.84
C ASN A 14 -22.76 -36.05 -8.12
N VAL A 15 -22.54 -37.35 -7.96
CA VAL A 15 -21.37 -38.05 -8.51
C VAL A 15 -21.83 -38.77 -9.78
N PRO A 16 -21.26 -38.48 -10.96
CA PRO A 16 -21.59 -39.22 -12.17
C PRO A 16 -21.03 -40.64 -12.08
N GLN A 17 -21.94 -41.63 -12.14
CA GLN A 17 -21.61 -43.03 -12.34
C GLN A 17 -21.15 -43.22 -13.79
N SER A 18 -19.91 -43.67 -13.99
CA SER A 18 -19.42 -44.13 -15.29
C SER A 18 -19.96 -45.54 -15.56
N GLU A 19 -20.83 -45.66 -16.55
CA GLU A 19 -21.25 -46.93 -17.16
C GLU A 19 -20.02 -47.65 -17.76
N ILE A 20 -19.75 -48.86 -17.28
CA ILE A 20 -18.82 -49.79 -17.90
C ILE A 20 -19.64 -50.66 -18.87
N GLN A 21 -19.47 -50.42 -20.17
CA GLN A 21 -19.96 -51.33 -21.22
C GLN A 21 -19.02 -52.56 -21.31
N PRO A 22 -19.56 -53.79 -21.46
CA PRO A 22 -18.75 -54.95 -21.79
C PRO A 22 -18.45 -54.98 -23.29
N ALA A 23 -17.17 -55.03 -23.65
CA ALA A 23 -16.72 -55.20 -25.03
C ALA A 23 -16.69 -56.68 -25.42
N ASP A 24 -17.71 -57.11 -26.16
CA ASP A 24 -17.69 -58.34 -26.96
C ASP A 24 -17.04 -58.04 -28.31
N THR A 25 -15.76 -58.38 -28.47
CA THR A 25 -15.14 -58.55 -29.80
C THR A 25 -14.07 -59.63 -29.75
N ALA A 26 -14.29 -60.68 -30.53
CA ALA A 26 -13.36 -61.79 -30.74
C ALA A 26 -11.99 -61.32 -31.27
N PRO A 27 -10.88 -61.94 -30.86
CA PRO A 27 -9.56 -61.57 -31.37
C PRO A 27 -9.37 -62.08 -32.80
N ALA A 28 -9.06 -61.16 -33.72
CA ALA A 28 -8.56 -61.49 -35.05
C ALA A 28 -7.17 -62.17 -34.96
N PRO A 29 -6.79 -62.97 -35.98
CA PRO A 29 -5.54 -63.73 -35.97
C PRO A 29 -4.34 -62.79 -35.85
N ARG A 30 -3.49 -63.05 -34.86
CA ARG A 30 -2.20 -62.35 -34.71
C ARG A 30 -1.31 -62.73 -35.90
N GLU A 31 -1.13 -61.81 -36.83
CA GLU A 31 0.04 -61.80 -37.69
C GLU A 31 1.27 -61.72 -36.77
N SER A 32 2.08 -62.77 -36.81
CA SER A 32 3.34 -62.85 -36.08
C SER A 32 4.34 -61.86 -36.69
N LEU A 33 4.30 -60.61 -36.22
CA LEU A 33 5.38 -59.67 -36.41
C LEU A 33 6.65 -60.31 -35.86
N THR A 34 7.67 -60.39 -36.71
CA THR A 34 8.95 -60.97 -36.31
C THR A 34 9.59 -60.10 -35.23
N LEU A 35 10.41 -60.69 -34.35
CA LEU A 35 11.12 -59.96 -33.29
C LEU A 35 11.92 -58.77 -33.87
N GLY A 36 12.35 -58.85 -35.14
CA GLY A 36 13.02 -57.77 -35.88
C GLY A 36 12.12 -56.58 -36.23
N GLU A 37 10.83 -56.79 -36.50
CA GLU A 37 9.86 -55.72 -36.81
C GLU A 37 9.38 -54.98 -35.55
N LEU A 38 9.38 -55.66 -34.39
CA LEU A 38 9.12 -55.06 -33.07
C LEU A 38 10.21 -54.06 -32.66
N PHE A 39 11.46 -54.27 -33.08
CA PHE A 39 12.57 -53.36 -32.78
C PHE A 39 12.76 -52.23 -33.79
N GLN A 40 12.18 -52.30 -35.00
CA GLN A 40 12.33 -51.27 -36.03
C GLN A 40 11.33 -50.10 -35.93
N ARG A 41 10.38 -50.13 -34.99
CA ARG A 41 9.37 -49.05 -34.79
C ARG A 41 9.47 -48.31 -33.46
N HIS A 42 10.53 -48.48 -32.68
CA HIS A 42 10.73 -47.63 -31.51
C HIS A 42 11.31 -46.28 -31.93
N LYS A 43 10.41 -45.33 -32.22
CA LYS A 43 10.77 -43.90 -32.19
C LYS A 43 11.49 -43.63 -30.87
N PRO A 44 12.68 -43.01 -30.88
CA PRO A 44 13.43 -42.75 -29.67
C PRO A 44 12.54 -41.98 -28.69
N ARG A 45 12.40 -42.50 -27.46
CA ARG A 45 11.67 -41.78 -26.41
C ARG A 45 12.31 -40.41 -26.22
N PRO A 46 11.52 -39.32 -26.18
CA PRO A 46 12.07 -38.00 -25.95
C PRO A 46 12.86 -38.00 -24.64
N LYS A 47 14.06 -37.43 -24.67
CA LYS A 47 14.90 -37.26 -23.47
C LYS A 47 14.14 -36.39 -22.46
N LEU A 48 14.31 -36.64 -21.17
CA LEU A 48 13.63 -35.90 -20.08
C LEU A 48 13.75 -34.37 -20.23
N GLY A 49 14.90 -33.86 -20.70
CA GLY A 49 15.08 -32.43 -20.99
C GLY A 49 14.13 -31.90 -22.06
N ALA A 50 13.84 -32.66 -23.12
CA ALA A 50 12.90 -32.26 -24.16
C ALA A 50 11.45 -32.21 -23.65
N LEU A 51 11.07 -33.10 -22.73
CA LEU A 51 9.76 -33.08 -22.08
C LEU A 51 9.61 -31.87 -21.13
N LEU A 52 10.65 -31.54 -20.37
CA LEU A 52 10.66 -30.36 -19.49
C LEU A 52 10.61 -29.06 -20.29
N ASP A 53 11.33 -28.97 -21.41
CA ASP A 53 11.27 -27.80 -22.29
C ASP A 53 9.90 -27.67 -22.96
N GLN A 54 9.27 -28.78 -23.34
CA GLN A 54 7.91 -28.78 -23.87
C GLN A 54 6.91 -28.30 -22.82
N ALA A 55 6.99 -28.78 -21.57
CA ALA A 55 6.14 -28.33 -20.48
C ALA A 55 6.31 -26.82 -20.22
N ARG A 56 7.55 -26.32 -20.13
CA ARG A 56 7.82 -24.88 -19.96
C ARG A 56 7.26 -24.03 -21.10
N ARG A 57 7.28 -24.53 -22.34
CA ARG A 57 6.69 -23.83 -23.49
C ARG A 57 5.17 -23.81 -23.41
N GLN A 58 4.56 -24.92 -22.98
CA GLN A 58 3.12 -24.99 -22.75
C GLN A 58 2.70 -24.04 -21.63
N ASP A 59 3.40 -24.04 -20.49
CA ASP A 59 3.13 -23.13 -19.37
C ASP A 59 3.23 -21.66 -19.82
N ARG A 60 4.26 -21.30 -20.60
CA ARG A 60 4.41 -19.94 -21.14
C ARG A 60 3.31 -19.58 -22.13
N ALA A 61 2.92 -20.51 -23.00
CA ALA A 61 1.84 -20.27 -23.96
C ALA A 61 0.50 -20.07 -23.22
N GLU A 62 0.21 -20.89 -22.22
CA GLU A 62 -0.99 -20.76 -21.40
C GLU A 62 -0.99 -19.45 -20.60
N GLN A 63 0.14 -19.06 -20.01
CA GLN A 63 0.28 -17.76 -19.33
C GLN A 63 0.07 -16.59 -20.29
N THR A 64 0.59 -16.69 -21.52
CA THR A 64 0.43 -15.64 -22.54
C THR A 64 -1.03 -15.53 -22.98
N GLU A 65 -1.70 -16.65 -23.24
CA GLU A 65 -3.11 -16.68 -23.60
C GLU A 65 -4.00 -16.11 -22.48
N LYS A 66 -3.75 -16.50 -21.23
CA LYS A 66 -4.45 -15.95 -20.06
C LYS A 66 -4.24 -14.44 -19.94
N ALA A 67 -3.02 -13.96 -20.18
CA ALA A 67 -2.71 -12.53 -20.14
C ALA A 67 -3.43 -11.76 -21.26
N GLU A 68 -3.49 -12.31 -22.47
CA GLU A 68 -4.22 -11.71 -23.59
C GLU A 68 -5.74 -11.67 -23.32
N GLN A 69 -6.32 -12.76 -22.81
CA GLN A 69 -7.73 -12.81 -22.44
C GLN A 69 -8.06 -11.79 -21.34
N ALA A 70 -7.21 -11.70 -20.30
CA ALA A 70 -7.36 -10.72 -19.24
C ALA A 70 -7.32 -9.27 -19.79
N ARG A 71 -6.35 -8.98 -20.67
CA ARG A 71 -6.25 -7.66 -21.32
C ARG A 71 -7.47 -7.35 -22.19
N GLN A 72 -7.99 -8.31 -22.94
CA GLN A 72 -9.19 -8.12 -23.76
C GLN A 72 -10.43 -7.84 -22.88
N SER A 73 -10.59 -8.55 -21.77
CA SER A 73 -11.67 -8.30 -20.80
C SER A 73 -11.58 -6.89 -20.22
N GLN A 74 -10.39 -6.50 -19.73
CA GLN A 74 -10.14 -5.16 -19.20
C GLN A 74 -10.44 -4.07 -20.23
N ARG A 75 -10.00 -4.25 -21.48
CA ARG A 75 -10.28 -3.33 -22.58
C ARG A 75 -11.78 -3.21 -22.88
N ALA A 76 -12.51 -4.33 -22.84
CA ALA A 76 -13.96 -4.33 -23.05
C ALA A 76 -14.71 -3.62 -21.92
N GLU A 77 -14.34 -3.86 -20.66
CA GLU A 77 -14.88 -3.19 -19.49
C GLU A 77 -14.62 -1.68 -19.54
N LEU A 78 -13.40 -1.28 -19.87
CA LEU A 78 -13.02 0.12 -20.04
C LEU A 78 -13.84 0.79 -21.14
N ALA A 79 -13.99 0.12 -22.29
CA ALA A 79 -14.80 0.61 -23.39
C ALA A 79 -16.28 0.77 -22.97
N GLN A 80 -16.85 -0.24 -22.32
CA GLN A 80 -18.23 -0.19 -21.85
C GLN A 80 -18.44 0.96 -20.87
N TRP A 81 -17.54 1.12 -19.90
CA TRP A 81 -17.59 2.20 -18.93
C TRP A 81 -17.56 3.57 -19.61
N VAL A 82 -16.59 3.82 -20.50
CA VAL A 82 -16.49 5.10 -21.24
C VAL A 82 -17.74 5.38 -22.06
N HIS A 83 -18.24 4.41 -22.84
CA HIS A 83 -19.41 4.62 -23.69
C HIS A 83 -20.70 4.84 -22.87
N SER A 84 -20.81 4.21 -21.70
CA SER A 84 -21.97 4.39 -20.83
C SER A 84 -22.03 5.79 -20.21
N ALA A 85 -20.89 6.34 -19.82
CA ALA A 85 -20.79 7.66 -19.21
C ALA A 85 -20.80 8.80 -20.25
N LEU A 86 -20.19 8.55 -21.41
CA LEU A 86 -19.94 9.54 -22.45
C LEU A 86 -20.46 9.04 -23.81
N PRO A 87 -21.78 9.13 -24.06
CA PRO A 87 -22.33 8.86 -25.39
C PRO A 87 -21.60 9.69 -26.46
N ASP A 88 -21.29 9.07 -27.59
CA ASP A 88 -20.50 9.65 -28.69
C ASP A 88 -19.06 10.09 -28.33
N GLY A 89 -18.59 9.73 -27.14
CA GLY A 89 -17.27 10.07 -26.59
C GLY A 89 -17.23 11.34 -25.75
N GLY A 90 -18.37 11.99 -25.48
CA GLY A 90 -18.43 13.20 -24.65
C GLY A 90 -18.21 14.51 -25.42
N ALA A 91 -18.34 15.63 -24.71
CA ALA A 91 -18.34 16.95 -25.33
C ALA A 91 -16.95 17.36 -25.85
N ALA A 92 -15.88 16.95 -25.15
CA ALA A 92 -14.51 17.18 -25.59
C ALA A 92 -14.23 16.45 -26.90
N MET A 93 -14.57 15.15 -26.99
CA MET A 93 -14.35 14.35 -28.19
C MET A 93 -15.18 14.84 -29.38
N LYS A 94 -16.45 15.20 -29.15
CA LYS A 94 -17.30 15.79 -30.19
C LYS A 94 -16.65 17.05 -30.78
N ARG A 95 -16.16 17.95 -29.92
CA ARG A 95 -15.46 19.16 -30.36
C ARG A 95 -14.20 18.86 -31.17
N LEU A 96 -13.44 17.82 -30.82
CA LEU A 96 -12.24 17.42 -31.58
C LEU A 96 -12.60 16.81 -32.94
N LYS A 97 -13.64 15.98 -33.01
CA LYS A 97 -14.16 15.42 -34.27
C LYS A 97 -14.68 16.53 -35.20
N ASP A 98 -15.44 17.49 -34.68
CA ASP A 98 -15.92 18.67 -35.43
C ASP A 98 -14.78 19.56 -35.96
N ARG A 99 -13.64 19.56 -35.27
CA ARG A 99 -12.42 20.23 -35.77
C ARG A 99 -11.76 19.42 -36.86
N ALA A 100 -11.66 18.10 -36.69
CA ALA A 100 -11.07 17.21 -37.69
C ALA A 100 -11.88 17.25 -39.01
N SER A 101 -13.22 17.19 -38.94
CA SER A 101 -14.09 17.24 -40.12
C SER A 101 -13.98 18.56 -40.89
N ARG A 102 -13.74 19.68 -40.22
CA ARG A 102 -13.47 20.96 -40.91
C ARG A 102 -12.14 21.00 -41.65
N LYS A 103 -11.15 20.22 -41.22
CA LYS A 103 -9.84 20.12 -41.88
C LYS A 103 -9.83 19.05 -42.98
N HIS A 104 -10.53 17.94 -42.74
CA HIS A 104 -10.63 16.78 -43.62
C HIS A 104 -12.10 16.35 -43.73
N PRO A 105 -12.93 17.09 -44.48
CA PRO A 105 -14.36 16.81 -44.54
C PRO A 105 -14.62 15.51 -45.32
N GLY A 106 -15.25 14.54 -44.64
CA GLY A 106 -15.63 13.25 -45.20
C GLY A 106 -16.93 13.31 -46.00
N THR A 107 -17.77 14.33 -45.77
CA THR A 107 -19.08 14.49 -46.42
C THR A 107 -19.24 15.86 -47.10
N MET A 108 -20.20 15.97 -48.03
CA MET A 108 -20.53 17.25 -48.68
C MET A 108 -21.06 18.30 -47.69
N ALA A 109 -21.81 17.88 -46.66
CA ALA A 109 -22.28 18.77 -45.60
C ALA A 109 -21.11 19.36 -44.80
N GLU A 110 -20.13 18.54 -44.44
CA GLU A 110 -18.92 19.00 -43.74
C GLU A 110 -18.07 19.94 -44.60
N ARG A 111 -17.97 19.70 -45.92
CA ARG A 111 -17.28 20.61 -46.85
C ARG A 111 -17.91 22.00 -46.85
N TRP A 112 -19.24 22.08 -46.97
CA TRP A 112 -19.95 23.36 -46.91
C TRP A 112 -19.77 24.06 -45.56
N HIS A 113 -19.83 23.29 -44.46
CA HIS A 113 -19.59 23.83 -43.13
C HIS A 113 -18.15 24.36 -42.96
N ALA A 114 -17.15 23.64 -43.47
CA ALA A 114 -15.75 24.05 -43.46
C ALA A 114 -15.53 25.35 -44.26
N ILE A 115 -16.14 25.49 -45.44
CA ILE A 115 -16.08 26.70 -46.25
C ILE A 115 -16.68 27.90 -45.48
N ARG A 116 -17.83 27.69 -44.83
CA ARG A 116 -18.52 28.77 -44.09
C ARG A 116 -17.77 29.21 -42.84
N THR A 117 -17.12 28.28 -42.14
CA THR A 117 -16.51 28.53 -40.81
C THR A 117 -15.00 28.70 -40.84
N GLY A 118 -14.36 28.37 -41.95
CA GLY A 118 -12.91 28.41 -42.14
C GLY A 118 -12.16 27.28 -41.41
N SER A 119 -10.85 27.24 -41.63
CA SER A 119 -9.96 26.26 -41.00
C SER A 119 -9.99 26.36 -39.47
N PRO A 120 -9.92 25.23 -38.74
CA PRO A 120 -9.89 25.24 -37.29
C PRO A 120 -8.71 26.07 -36.76
N LYS A 121 -9.02 27.11 -36.00
CA LYS A 121 -7.99 27.91 -35.31
C LYS A 121 -7.25 27.05 -34.27
N ARG A 122 -6.02 27.46 -33.91
CA ARG A 122 -5.22 26.79 -32.86
C ARG A 122 -5.93 26.81 -31.50
N MET A 123 -5.68 25.79 -30.70
CA MET A 123 -6.25 25.58 -29.36
C MET A 123 -5.29 26.13 -28.31
N GLU A 124 -5.17 27.46 -28.29
CA GLU A 124 -4.25 28.19 -27.42
C GLU A 124 -5.04 29.23 -26.59
N GLY A 125 -4.47 29.70 -25.48
CA GLY A 125 -5.07 30.70 -24.58
C GLY A 125 -6.48 30.29 -24.12
N GLU A 126 -7.44 31.20 -24.27
CA GLU A 126 -8.84 30.97 -23.86
C GLU A 126 -9.50 29.77 -24.54
N ARG A 127 -9.07 29.39 -25.76
CA ARG A 127 -9.62 28.19 -26.41
C ARG A 127 -9.14 26.90 -25.76
N LYS A 128 -7.89 26.89 -25.27
CA LYS A 128 -7.33 25.76 -24.51
C LYS A 128 -8.06 25.61 -23.19
N LYS A 129 -8.21 26.70 -22.43
CA LYS A 129 -9.00 26.72 -21.19
C LYS A 129 -10.43 26.21 -21.38
N ALA A 130 -11.11 26.69 -22.42
CA ALA A 130 -12.46 26.23 -22.75
C ALA A 130 -12.52 24.76 -23.18
N PHE A 131 -11.42 24.17 -23.65
CA PHE A 131 -11.36 22.75 -23.98
C PHE A 131 -11.06 21.91 -22.75
N GLU A 132 -10.12 22.34 -21.92
CA GLU A 132 -9.84 21.74 -20.63
C GLU A 132 -11.11 21.69 -19.76
N ALA A 133 -11.94 22.73 -19.78
CA ALA A 133 -13.24 22.72 -19.11
C ALA A 133 -14.19 21.62 -19.62
N LEU A 134 -14.18 21.32 -20.92
CA LEU A 134 -14.97 20.21 -21.47
C LEU A 134 -14.41 18.85 -21.04
N VAL A 135 -13.07 18.70 -21.08
CA VAL A 135 -12.40 17.47 -20.62
C VAL A 135 -12.74 17.23 -19.14
N ARG A 136 -12.63 18.25 -18.29
CA ARG A 136 -13.02 18.17 -16.87
C ARG A 136 -14.47 17.75 -16.69
N ALA A 137 -15.40 18.31 -17.46
CA ALA A 137 -16.81 17.94 -17.38
C ALA A 137 -17.04 16.47 -17.78
N ASP A 138 -16.41 16.00 -18.85
CA ASP A 138 -16.48 14.60 -19.30
C ASP A 138 -15.88 13.65 -18.24
N LEU A 139 -14.75 14.04 -17.62
CA LEU A 139 -14.12 13.27 -16.54
C LEU A 139 -14.98 13.19 -15.27
N LEU A 140 -15.71 14.25 -14.93
CA LEU A 140 -16.64 14.23 -13.79
C LEU A 140 -17.85 13.32 -14.07
N ALA A 141 -18.34 13.28 -15.31
CA ALA A 141 -19.38 12.33 -15.72
C ALA A 141 -18.90 10.88 -15.61
N LEU A 142 -17.67 10.61 -16.07
CA LEU A 142 -17.01 9.31 -15.91
C LEU A 142 -16.85 8.90 -14.45
N ALA A 143 -16.35 9.81 -13.62
CA ALA A 143 -16.17 9.60 -12.18
C ALA A 143 -17.49 9.23 -11.50
N THR A 144 -18.56 9.98 -11.80
CA THR A 144 -19.91 9.75 -11.26
C THR A 144 -20.46 8.38 -11.68
N GLN A 145 -20.35 8.03 -12.97
CA GLN A 145 -20.85 6.76 -13.49
C GLN A 145 -20.04 5.56 -12.97
N GLY A 146 -18.73 5.74 -12.76
CA GLY A 146 -17.82 4.69 -12.29
C GLY A 146 -17.72 4.54 -10.78
N GLY A 147 -18.31 5.45 -9.99
CA GLY A 147 -18.08 5.51 -8.55
C GLY A 147 -16.61 5.73 -8.19
N SER A 148 -15.88 6.52 -8.99
CA SER A 148 -14.45 6.81 -8.82
C SER A 148 -14.20 8.30 -8.60
N THR A 149 -12.96 8.70 -8.31
CA THR A 149 -12.59 10.13 -8.30
C THR A 149 -12.40 10.69 -9.70
N ALA A 150 -12.38 12.02 -9.79
CA ALA A 150 -12.08 12.73 -11.02
C ALA A 150 -10.65 12.45 -11.54
N VAL A 151 -9.68 12.28 -10.64
CA VAL A 151 -8.29 11.93 -10.99
C VAL A 151 -8.20 10.49 -11.51
N GLN A 152 -8.85 9.53 -10.86
CA GLN A 152 -8.92 8.15 -11.36
C GLN A 152 -9.65 8.07 -12.71
N ALA A 153 -10.68 8.89 -12.91
CA ALA A 153 -11.34 8.99 -14.21
C ALA A 153 -10.39 9.54 -15.28
N ALA A 154 -9.49 10.49 -14.93
CA ALA A 154 -8.46 10.99 -15.83
C ALA A 154 -7.47 9.88 -16.23
N ASP A 155 -7.00 9.07 -15.27
CA ASP A 155 -6.10 7.94 -15.52
C ASP A 155 -6.75 6.92 -16.48
N LYS A 156 -8.01 6.53 -16.21
CA LYS A 156 -8.75 5.60 -17.07
C LYS A 156 -9.04 6.18 -18.46
N MET A 157 -9.31 7.48 -18.56
CA MET A 157 -9.50 8.15 -19.85
C MET A 157 -8.18 8.20 -20.64
N HIS A 158 -7.04 8.38 -19.96
CA HIS A 158 -5.71 8.30 -20.56
C HIS A 158 -5.42 6.88 -21.08
N GLU A 159 -5.74 5.84 -20.31
CA GLU A 159 -5.67 4.45 -20.75
C GLU A 159 -6.56 4.18 -21.97
N ALA A 160 -7.82 4.66 -21.94
CA ALA A 160 -8.74 4.52 -23.05
C ALA A 160 -8.23 5.21 -24.34
N LEU A 161 -7.51 6.34 -24.18
CA LEU A 161 -6.88 7.05 -25.29
C LEU A 161 -5.69 6.28 -25.86
N ALA A 162 -4.89 5.63 -25.00
CA ALA A 162 -3.75 4.81 -25.39
C ALA A 162 -4.21 3.53 -26.14
N GLU A 163 -5.27 2.88 -25.66
CA GLU A 163 -5.89 1.69 -26.26
C GLU A 163 -6.77 2.00 -27.49
N GLY A 164 -6.84 3.28 -27.88
CA GLY A 164 -7.59 3.75 -29.04
C GLY A 164 -9.11 3.57 -28.93
N ILE A 165 -9.62 3.39 -27.70
CA ILE A 165 -11.06 3.36 -27.42
C ILE A 165 -11.65 4.75 -27.64
N VAL A 166 -10.95 5.78 -27.15
CA VAL A 166 -11.21 7.19 -27.46
C VAL A 166 -10.10 7.75 -28.35
N GLY A 167 -10.33 8.91 -28.96
CA GLY A 167 -9.34 9.52 -29.85
C GLY A 167 -9.37 9.04 -31.30
N GLN A 168 -10.30 8.17 -31.70
CA GLN A 168 -10.48 7.83 -33.12
C GLN A 168 -11.11 9.00 -33.90
N GLY A 169 -10.61 9.25 -35.11
CA GLY A 169 -11.17 10.27 -36.03
C GLY A 169 -10.86 11.72 -35.67
N ILE A 170 -9.89 11.97 -34.77
CA ILE A 170 -9.42 13.33 -34.45
C ILE A 170 -8.05 13.59 -35.09
N LEU A 171 -7.62 14.85 -35.11
CA LEU A 171 -6.28 15.23 -35.61
C LEU A 171 -5.20 14.79 -34.61
N GLU A 172 -4.04 14.35 -35.10
CA GLU A 172 -2.91 13.93 -34.23
C GLU A 172 -2.52 15.00 -33.20
N LYS A 173 -2.43 16.26 -33.63
CA LYS A 173 -2.17 17.40 -32.74
C LYS A 173 -3.24 17.60 -31.66
N ASP A 174 -4.49 17.25 -31.96
CA ASP A 174 -5.62 17.39 -31.03
C ASP A 174 -5.62 16.20 -30.05
N ARG A 175 -5.18 15.01 -30.50
CA ARG A 175 -4.89 13.85 -29.64
C ARG A 175 -3.77 14.16 -28.65
N ALA A 176 -2.66 14.74 -29.12
CA ALA A 176 -1.55 15.16 -28.26
C ALA A 176 -2.00 16.20 -27.21
N LEU A 177 -2.83 17.17 -27.60
CA LEU A 177 -3.41 18.14 -26.66
C LEU A 177 -4.32 17.47 -25.62
N LEU A 178 -5.15 16.51 -26.02
CA LEU A 178 -5.98 15.76 -25.07
C LEU A 178 -5.10 14.99 -24.09
N ASN A 179 -4.04 14.33 -24.57
CA ASN A 179 -3.09 13.65 -23.70
C ASN A 179 -2.45 14.61 -22.68
N GLU A 180 -1.96 15.76 -23.14
CA GLU A 180 -1.36 16.78 -22.27
C GLU A 180 -2.33 17.24 -21.16
N VAL A 181 -3.61 17.44 -21.49
CA VAL A 181 -4.63 17.83 -20.51
C VAL A 181 -4.90 16.68 -19.53
N LEU A 182 -5.04 15.45 -20.01
CA LEU A 182 -5.24 14.28 -19.14
C LEU A 182 -4.05 14.07 -18.20
N ASP A 183 -2.82 14.17 -18.72
CA ASP A 183 -1.59 14.08 -17.94
C ASP A 183 -1.60 15.09 -16.78
N GLY A 184 -2.04 16.33 -17.03
CA GLY A 184 -2.13 17.37 -16.00
C GLY A 184 -3.24 17.18 -14.96
N LEU A 185 -4.23 16.33 -15.24
CA LEU A 185 -5.38 16.04 -14.37
C LEU A 185 -5.30 14.64 -13.72
N SER A 186 -4.32 13.84 -14.11
CA SER A 186 -4.05 12.47 -13.67
C SER A 186 -3.41 12.41 -12.28
N MET A 187 -3.22 11.20 -11.76
CA MET A 187 -2.54 11.01 -10.47
C MET A 187 -1.02 11.19 -10.56
N ALA A 188 -0.45 10.96 -11.75
CA ALA A 188 1.00 10.94 -11.97
C ALA A 188 1.72 12.24 -11.56
N PRO A 189 1.21 13.46 -11.83
CA PRO A 189 1.81 14.70 -11.33
C PRO A 189 1.92 14.75 -9.82
N LEU A 190 0.90 14.30 -9.08
CA LEU A 190 0.91 14.30 -7.61
C LEU A 190 1.99 13.36 -7.08
N TYR A 191 2.09 12.14 -7.63
CA TYR A 191 3.13 11.19 -7.21
C TYR A 191 4.53 11.69 -7.57
N ARG A 192 4.68 12.35 -8.72
CA ARG A 192 5.95 12.97 -9.12
C ARG A 192 6.35 14.11 -8.19
N GLU A 193 5.38 14.94 -7.77
CA GLU A 193 5.60 16.05 -6.85
C GLU A 193 6.18 15.56 -5.51
N PHE A 194 5.63 14.47 -4.97
CA PHE A 194 6.10 13.84 -3.72
C PHE A 194 7.21 12.79 -3.93
N ASN A 195 7.74 12.65 -5.16
CA ASN A 195 8.74 11.65 -5.51
C ASN A 195 8.38 10.21 -5.06
N LEU A 196 7.11 9.83 -5.24
CA LEU A 196 6.60 8.53 -4.85
C LEU A 196 6.60 7.58 -6.04
N LYS A 197 7.00 6.33 -5.80
CA LYS A 197 6.80 5.24 -6.75
C LYS A 197 5.34 4.77 -6.66
N ILE A 198 4.74 4.42 -7.79
CA ILE A 198 3.42 3.78 -7.83
C ILE A 198 3.65 2.27 -7.71
N THR A 199 3.26 1.70 -6.56
CA THR A 199 3.29 0.26 -6.25
C THR A 199 1.97 -0.12 -5.58
N ASP A 200 1.71 -1.41 -5.39
CA ASP A 200 0.48 -1.86 -4.73
C ASP A 200 0.30 -1.26 -3.33
N ALA A 201 1.40 -1.02 -2.60
CA ALA A 201 1.38 -0.42 -1.27
C ALA A 201 1.13 1.10 -1.29
N THR A 202 1.47 1.77 -2.40
CA THR A 202 1.34 3.22 -2.53
C THR A 202 0.12 3.65 -3.33
N LEU A 203 -0.57 2.73 -4.00
CA LEU A 203 -1.87 3.02 -4.63
C LEU A 203 -2.89 3.46 -3.57
N PRO A 204 -3.70 4.50 -3.84
CA PRO A 204 -4.69 4.97 -2.88
C PRO A 204 -5.71 3.87 -2.58
N ALA A 205 -5.75 3.41 -1.33
CA ALA A 205 -6.76 2.49 -0.84
C ALA A 205 -8.10 3.20 -0.60
N PHE A 206 -8.05 4.51 -0.34
CA PHE A 206 -9.22 5.34 -0.09
C PHE A 206 -9.24 6.58 -0.96
N THR A 207 -10.44 6.99 -1.32
CA THR A 207 -10.72 8.19 -2.06
C THR A 207 -11.99 8.86 -1.55
N ASP A 208 -12.39 9.99 -2.16
CA ASP A 208 -13.66 10.66 -1.84
C ASP A 208 -14.89 9.75 -1.94
N ALA A 209 -14.86 8.73 -2.82
CA ALA A 209 -15.95 7.77 -2.95
C ALA A 209 -16.20 6.97 -1.65
N GLN A 210 -15.18 6.82 -0.81
CA GLN A 210 -15.26 6.14 0.48
C GLN A 210 -15.51 7.11 1.65
N VAL A 211 -15.47 8.42 1.45
CA VAL A 211 -15.63 9.39 2.54
C VAL A 211 -17.09 9.49 2.96
N LEU A 212 -17.37 9.18 4.24
CA LEU A 212 -18.72 9.20 4.80
C LEU A 212 -19.05 10.53 5.50
N GLU A 213 -18.03 11.21 6.02
CA GLU A 213 -18.17 12.47 6.75
C GLU A 213 -17.01 13.43 6.37
N PRO A 214 -17.25 14.76 6.36
CA PRO A 214 -16.20 15.74 6.07
C PRO A 214 -14.99 15.64 7.02
N LEU A 215 -13.81 16.02 6.54
CA LEU A 215 -12.59 16.07 7.32
C LEU A 215 -12.76 16.97 8.56
N LYS A 216 -12.47 16.43 9.74
CA LYS A 216 -12.48 17.19 10.99
C LYS A 216 -11.05 17.30 11.52
N LYS A 217 -10.52 18.50 11.70
CA LYS A 217 -9.20 18.68 12.32
C LYS A 217 -9.21 18.07 13.73
N ILE A 218 -8.29 17.14 14.01
CA ILE A 218 -8.13 16.49 15.33
C ILE A 218 -6.77 16.78 15.98
N GLY A 219 -5.79 17.19 15.18
CA GLY A 219 -4.47 17.54 15.67
C GLY A 219 -3.70 18.41 14.69
N GLU A 220 -2.71 19.12 15.18
CA GLU A 220 -1.76 19.88 14.39
C GLU A 220 -0.38 19.70 15.01
N GLY A 221 0.50 19.04 14.26
CA GLY A 221 1.91 18.94 14.62
C GLY A 221 2.70 20.13 14.09
N LYS A 222 4.01 20.09 14.29
CA LYS A 222 4.92 21.08 13.70
C LYS A 222 4.92 21.07 12.16
N MET A 223 4.57 19.92 11.57
CA MET A 223 4.72 19.66 10.15
C MET A 223 3.40 19.53 9.40
N SER A 224 2.41 18.86 9.97
CA SER A 224 1.16 18.55 9.28
C SER A 224 -0.05 18.72 10.18
N THR A 225 -1.17 19.08 9.55
CA THR A 225 -2.48 18.98 10.19
C THR A 225 -3.01 17.56 10.03
N THR A 226 -3.44 16.95 11.14
CA THR A 226 -4.10 15.65 11.14
C THR A 226 -5.61 15.83 11.22
N TYR A 227 -6.32 15.13 10.34
CA TYR A 227 -7.78 15.14 10.29
C TYR A 227 -8.32 13.80 10.76
N GLY A 228 -9.36 13.82 11.60
CA GLY A 228 -10.23 12.68 11.79
C GLY A 228 -11.11 12.51 10.56
N ILE A 229 -11.25 11.28 10.11
CA ILE A 229 -12.05 10.92 8.94
C ILE A 229 -12.86 9.66 9.22
N LYS A 230 -14.07 9.61 8.65
CA LYS A 230 -14.89 8.41 8.62
C LYS A 230 -15.01 7.91 7.19
N LEU A 231 -14.61 6.67 6.98
CA LEU A 231 -14.50 6.05 5.66
C LEU A 231 -15.32 4.78 5.60
N MET A 232 -15.78 4.40 4.41
CA MET A 232 -16.22 3.04 4.15
C MET A 232 -14.98 2.15 4.00
N GLY A 233 -14.82 1.18 4.90
CA GLY A 233 -13.74 0.20 4.84
C GLY A 233 -13.90 -0.78 3.67
N PRO A 234 -12.85 -1.54 3.34
CA PRO A 234 -12.85 -2.48 2.21
C PRO A 234 -13.91 -3.59 2.36
N GLU A 235 -14.31 -3.93 3.58
CA GLU A 235 -15.34 -4.93 3.88
C GLU A 235 -16.77 -4.33 3.86
N GLY A 236 -16.94 -3.07 3.46
CA GLY A 236 -18.23 -2.38 3.50
C GLY A 236 -18.66 -1.99 4.92
N VAL A 237 -17.71 -1.95 5.87
CA VAL A 237 -17.94 -1.52 7.25
C VAL A 237 -17.32 -0.13 7.47
N PRO A 238 -18.06 0.84 8.04
CA PRO A 238 -17.49 2.15 8.36
C PRO A 238 -16.32 2.05 9.35
N ILE A 239 -15.24 2.76 9.06
CA ILE A 239 -14.07 2.90 9.94
C ILE A 239 -13.85 4.37 10.30
N THR A 240 -13.32 4.62 11.49
CA THR A 240 -12.82 5.94 11.91
C THR A 240 -11.30 5.91 11.94
N ALA A 241 -10.68 6.85 11.26
CA ALA A 241 -9.25 6.89 11.03
C ALA A 241 -8.71 8.32 11.15
N ALA A 242 -7.38 8.45 11.20
CA ALA A 242 -6.67 9.69 11.01
C ALA A 242 -6.21 9.80 9.54
N PHE A 243 -6.42 10.95 8.92
CA PHE A 243 -5.88 11.31 7.63
C PHE A 243 -4.81 12.40 7.79
N LYS A 244 -3.61 12.12 7.28
CA LYS A 244 -2.47 13.04 7.25
C LYS A 244 -2.09 13.32 5.79
N PRO A 245 -2.38 14.52 5.26
CA PRO A 245 -1.87 14.94 3.96
C PRO A 245 -0.34 14.88 3.93
N LEU A 246 0.22 14.62 2.76
CA LEU A 246 1.67 14.63 2.57
C LEU A 246 2.20 16.06 2.52
N GLU A 247 3.40 16.24 3.06
CA GLU A 247 4.13 17.49 3.08
C GLU A 247 5.41 17.34 2.26
N LEU A 248 5.76 18.38 1.49
CA LEU A 248 6.99 18.37 0.68
C LEU A 248 8.24 18.62 1.50
N LYS A 249 8.09 19.09 2.74
CA LYS A 249 9.22 19.44 3.59
C LYS A 249 9.06 18.87 4.99
N ASP A 250 10.18 18.47 5.59
CA ASP A 250 10.29 18.20 7.04
C ASP A 250 11.42 19.04 7.64
N THR A 251 11.07 19.87 8.62
CA THR A 251 12.02 20.75 9.33
C THR A 251 12.26 20.34 10.77
N SER A 252 11.73 19.18 11.18
CA SER A 252 11.94 18.64 12.51
C SER A 252 13.42 18.37 12.76
N PHE A 253 13.85 18.61 13.99
CA PHE A 253 15.24 18.36 14.39
C PHE A 253 15.56 16.86 14.35
N VAL A 254 14.60 16.00 14.65
CA VAL A 254 14.77 14.55 14.59
C VAL A 254 15.01 14.10 13.15
N ALA A 255 14.22 14.55 12.17
CA ALA A 255 14.45 14.24 10.75
C ALA A 255 15.85 14.69 10.31
N LEU A 256 16.21 15.95 10.63
CA LEU A 256 17.53 16.48 10.29
C LEU A 256 18.69 15.67 10.90
N ARG A 257 18.59 15.31 12.18
CA ARG A 257 19.66 14.58 12.90
C ARG A 257 19.76 13.13 12.45
N SER A 258 18.63 12.49 12.17
CA SER A 258 18.59 11.12 11.66
C SER A 258 19.07 11.02 10.21
N GLY A 259 19.13 12.13 9.46
CA GLY A 259 19.61 12.15 8.08
C GLY A 259 18.50 12.05 7.04
N ILE A 260 17.25 12.29 7.44
CA ILE A 260 16.09 12.40 6.54
C ILE A 260 16.20 13.71 5.74
N PRO A 261 16.02 13.68 4.40
CA PRO A 261 16.09 14.88 3.58
C PRO A 261 14.98 15.89 3.91
N LYS A 262 15.36 17.15 4.12
CA LYS A 262 14.40 18.23 4.38
C LYS A 262 13.40 18.44 3.24
N GLU A 263 13.86 18.43 1.98
CA GLU A 263 13.06 18.84 0.81
C GLU A 263 12.37 17.67 0.10
N ASN A 264 12.40 16.48 0.70
CA ASN A 264 11.68 15.30 0.24
C ASN A 264 11.73 14.24 1.35
N PRO A 265 10.97 14.44 2.44
CA PRO A 265 11.07 13.57 3.59
C PRO A 265 10.49 12.18 3.35
N GLN A 266 9.61 12.00 2.36
CA GLN A 266 8.94 10.73 2.05
C GLN A 266 8.25 10.10 3.27
N THR A 267 7.55 10.91 4.08
CA THR A 267 6.91 10.47 5.34
C THR A 267 5.95 9.30 5.15
N ALA A 268 5.22 9.25 4.02
CA ALA A 268 4.40 8.09 3.66
C ALA A 268 5.19 6.80 3.48
N MET A 269 6.29 6.86 2.73
CA MET A 269 7.11 5.67 2.48
C MET A 269 7.71 5.14 3.78
N ARG A 270 8.09 6.03 4.70
CA ARG A 270 8.60 5.66 6.03
C ARG A 270 7.54 4.97 6.90
N ASN A 271 6.29 5.44 6.90
CA ASN A 271 5.20 4.75 7.62
C ASN A 271 4.92 3.38 7.03
N LEU A 272 4.79 3.29 5.70
CA LEU A 272 4.56 2.01 5.01
C LEU A 272 5.71 1.03 5.24
N ALA A 273 6.95 1.51 5.28
CA ALA A 273 8.14 0.71 5.60
C ALA A 273 8.09 0.18 7.03
N THR A 274 7.69 1.01 8.01
CA THR A 274 7.52 0.58 9.41
C THR A 274 6.41 -0.47 9.53
N VAL A 275 5.29 -0.29 8.83
CA VAL A 275 4.20 -1.30 8.74
C VAL A 275 4.72 -2.62 8.19
N ALA A 276 5.51 -2.60 7.11
CA ALA A 276 6.10 -3.80 6.54
C ALA A 276 7.02 -4.52 7.55
N TYR A 277 7.88 -3.78 8.25
CA TYR A 277 8.73 -4.31 9.33
C TYR A 277 7.92 -4.98 10.43
N ALA A 278 6.91 -4.28 10.96
CA ALA A 278 6.06 -4.79 12.04
C ALA A 278 5.35 -6.08 11.63
N LYS A 279 4.77 -6.11 10.42
CA LYS A 279 4.13 -7.32 9.84
C LYS A 279 5.14 -8.47 9.69
N LYS A 280 6.34 -8.21 9.19
CA LYS A 280 7.40 -9.22 9.01
C LYS A 280 7.88 -9.81 10.33
N LEU A 281 7.93 -9.00 11.39
CA LEU A 281 8.31 -9.44 12.74
C LEU A 281 7.16 -10.10 13.51
N GLY A 282 5.91 -9.96 13.05
CA GLY A 282 4.73 -10.35 13.80
C GLY A 282 4.47 -9.46 15.02
N PHE A 283 4.92 -8.20 14.98
CA PHE A 283 4.71 -7.22 16.04
C PHE A 283 3.44 -6.40 15.74
N ASP A 284 2.31 -6.75 16.35
CA ASP A 284 1.06 -5.95 16.29
C ASP A 284 1.12 -4.77 17.27
N VAL A 285 2.03 -3.82 17.01
CA VAL A 285 2.31 -2.68 17.91
C VAL A 285 2.32 -1.33 17.21
N ILE A 286 1.89 -1.26 15.96
CA ILE A 286 1.72 0.00 15.23
C ILE A 286 0.42 -0.01 14.44
N THR A 287 -0.12 1.17 14.17
CA THR A 287 -1.33 1.30 13.35
C THR A 287 -1.05 0.93 11.89
N ASP A 288 -2.03 0.30 11.23
CA ASP A 288 -1.95 0.06 9.79
C ASP A 288 -2.04 1.40 9.04
N THR A 289 -1.27 1.52 7.97
CA THR A 289 -1.20 2.76 7.19
C THR A 289 -1.45 2.47 5.72
N ARG A 290 -2.30 3.27 5.10
CA ARG A 290 -2.70 3.14 3.70
C ARG A 290 -2.68 4.49 3.01
N MET A 291 -2.42 4.51 1.71
CA MET A 291 -2.49 5.76 0.94
C MET A 291 -3.95 6.16 0.67
N ALA A 292 -4.19 7.47 0.58
CA ALA A 292 -5.50 8.00 0.22
C ALA A 292 -5.39 9.26 -0.63
N LEU A 293 -6.42 9.47 -1.46
CA LEU A 293 -6.57 10.62 -2.34
C LEU A 293 -7.89 11.32 -2.03
N ILE A 294 -7.86 12.35 -1.21
CA ILE A 294 -9.06 12.95 -0.59
C ILE A 294 -9.14 14.44 -0.90
N SER A 295 -10.26 14.89 -1.46
CA SER A 295 -10.54 16.31 -1.66
C SER A 295 -11.01 16.98 -0.36
N ASN A 296 -10.46 18.15 -0.06
CA ASN A 296 -10.90 18.98 1.06
C ASN A 296 -12.01 19.98 0.65
N GLY A 297 -12.98 19.53 -0.16
CA GLY A 297 -14.05 20.38 -0.72
C GLY A 297 -13.62 21.39 -1.78
N GLY A 298 -12.38 21.28 -2.28
CA GLY A 298 -11.80 22.12 -3.33
C GLY A 298 -12.02 21.59 -4.75
N ASP A 299 -11.07 21.88 -5.63
CA ASP A 299 -11.05 21.37 -7.01
C ASP A 299 -10.86 19.83 -7.02
N PRO A 300 -11.78 19.03 -7.59
CA PRO A 300 -11.71 17.56 -7.53
C PRO A 300 -10.54 16.96 -8.32
N PHE A 301 -9.86 17.76 -9.15
CA PHE A 301 -8.62 17.39 -9.83
C PHE A 301 -7.36 17.80 -9.07
N LYS A 302 -7.52 18.36 -7.86
CA LYS A 302 -6.43 18.69 -6.93
C LYS A 302 -6.73 18.12 -5.54
N PRO A 303 -6.95 16.79 -5.42
CA PRO A 303 -7.12 16.15 -4.13
C PRO A 303 -5.82 16.23 -3.32
N LEU A 304 -5.95 16.07 -2.00
CA LEU A 304 -4.83 15.88 -1.10
C LEU A 304 -4.40 14.41 -1.18
N LEU A 305 -3.15 14.18 -1.58
CA LEU A 305 -2.49 12.89 -1.38
C LEU A 305 -2.04 12.82 0.08
N GLY A 306 -2.32 11.70 0.75
CA GLY A 306 -2.01 11.53 2.16
C GLY A 306 -2.05 10.08 2.61
N MET A 307 -1.85 9.89 3.91
CA MET A 307 -1.96 8.61 4.59
C MET A 307 -3.25 8.56 5.40
N VAL A 308 -3.94 7.43 5.35
CA VAL A 308 -4.98 7.05 6.30
C VAL A 308 -4.39 6.02 7.27
N MET A 309 -4.48 6.33 8.55
CA MET A 309 -3.99 5.51 9.65
C MET A 309 -5.17 5.17 10.56
N ASP A 310 -5.29 3.92 11.00
CA ASP A 310 -6.35 3.59 11.95
C ASP A 310 -6.13 4.36 13.27
N LEU A 311 -7.22 4.78 13.93
CA LEU A 311 -7.10 5.40 15.24
C LEU A 311 -6.59 4.36 16.24
N ALA A 312 -5.49 4.70 16.91
CA ALA A 312 -4.97 3.88 17.99
C ALA A 312 -5.96 3.89 19.17
N PRO A 313 -6.44 2.72 19.64
CA PRO A 313 -7.36 2.67 20.76
C PRO A 313 -6.63 2.91 22.08
N GLY A 314 -7.38 3.27 23.13
CA GLY A 314 -6.86 3.42 24.48
C GLY A 314 -6.37 4.83 24.81
N ASP A 315 -5.60 4.93 25.89
CA ASP A 315 -5.03 6.18 26.36
C ASP A 315 -3.58 6.31 25.87
N GLU A 316 -3.14 7.54 25.60
CA GLU A 316 -1.71 7.83 25.40
C GLU A 316 -0.92 7.37 26.63
N ALA A 317 0.30 6.88 26.44
CA ALA A 317 1.11 6.37 27.52
C ALA A 317 1.45 7.45 28.58
N ASP A 318 1.62 8.71 28.17
CA ASP A 318 1.83 9.85 29.08
C ASP A 318 0.67 10.04 30.07
N TYR A 319 -0.54 9.61 29.70
CA TYR A 319 -1.76 9.78 30.47
C TYR A 319 -2.30 8.49 31.09
N THR A 320 -1.57 7.39 30.91
CA THR A 320 -1.93 6.06 31.40
C THR A 320 -1.60 5.92 32.88
N LYS A 321 -2.35 5.09 33.61
CA LYS A 321 -2.10 4.82 35.03
C LYS A 321 -0.83 4.00 35.24
N ALA A 322 -0.10 4.25 36.33
CA ALA A 322 1.09 3.49 36.68
C ALA A 322 0.81 1.99 36.83
N SER A 323 -0.36 1.62 37.35
CA SER A 323 -0.79 0.22 37.48
C SER A 323 -0.98 -0.49 36.13
N VAL A 324 -1.40 0.25 35.09
CA VAL A 324 -1.54 -0.29 33.72
C VAL A 324 -0.17 -0.45 33.08
N LEU A 325 0.72 0.54 33.21
CA LEU A 325 2.09 0.45 32.66
C LEU A 325 2.89 -0.73 33.20
N ARG A 326 2.61 -1.15 34.45
CA ARG A 326 3.28 -2.28 35.11
C ARG A 326 2.70 -3.66 34.79
N ARG A 327 1.65 -3.76 33.96
CA ARG A 327 1.13 -5.07 33.55
C ARG A 327 2.13 -5.77 32.63
N GLY A 328 2.28 -7.09 32.79
CA GLY A 328 3.24 -7.86 31.99
C GLY A 328 2.94 -7.85 30.49
N ASP A 329 1.66 -7.89 30.10
CA ASP A 329 1.23 -7.81 28.70
C ASP A 329 1.49 -6.44 28.07
N VAL A 330 1.24 -5.35 28.81
CA VAL A 330 1.62 -3.98 28.41
C VAL A 330 3.14 -3.88 28.26
N THR A 331 3.90 -4.43 29.21
CA THR A 331 5.38 -4.41 29.16
C THR A 331 5.90 -5.11 27.92
N ALA A 332 5.41 -6.30 27.62
CA ALA A 332 5.77 -7.03 26.40
C ALA A 332 5.45 -6.21 25.14
N GLY A 333 4.26 -5.58 25.08
CA GLY A 333 3.86 -4.73 23.95
C GLY A 333 4.76 -3.50 23.76
N VAL A 334 5.10 -2.81 24.85
CA VAL A 334 5.96 -1.62 24.79
C VAL A 334 7.40 -2.00 24.41
N VAL A 335 7.93 -3.12 24.90
CA VAL A 335 9.27 -3.58 24.49
C VAL A 335 9.29 -4.00 23.02
N LYS A 336 8.23 -4.63 22.48
CA LYS A 336 8.11 -4.89 21.03
C LYS A 336 8.13 -3.59 20.22
N LEU A 337 7.39 -2.57 20.65
CA LEU A 337 7.40 -1.25 20.01
C LEU A 337 8.79 -0.62 20.06
N GLN A 338 9.46 -0.66 21.21
CA GLN A 338 10.82 -0.15 21.38
C GLN A 338 11.82 -0.87 20.46
N LEU A 339 11.76 -2.19 20.36
CA LEU A 339 12.61 -2.97 19.45
C LEU A 339 12.33 -2.61 17.98
N LEU A 340 11.07 -2.43 17.61
CA LEU A 340 10.69 -1.96 16.28
C LEU A 340 11.30 -0.58 16.00
N ASP A 341 11.17 0.36 16.93
CA ASP A 341 11.73 1.71 16.80
C ASP A 341 13.26 1.71 16.69
N HIS A 342 13.96 0.82 17.39
CA HIS A 342 15.41 0.62 17.24
C HIS A 342 15.81 0.04 15.89
N LEU A 343 14.98 -0.82 15.28
CA LEU A 343 15.21 -1.36 13.94
C LEU A 343 14.95 -0.31 12.85
N THR A 344 13.84 0.40 12.96
CA THR A 344 13.44 1.42 11.99
C THR A 344 14.19 2.72 12.18
N GLY A 345 14.81 2.96 13.33
CA GLY A 345 15.45 4.23 13.66
C GLY A 345 14.42 5.35 13.91
N GLN A 346 13.27 5.02 14.49
CA GLN A 346 12.27 6.00 14.91
C GLN A 346 12.81 6.88 16.04
N GLY A 347 13.17 8.12 15.70
CA GLY A 347 13.78 9.05 16.65
C GLY A 347 12.81 9.81 17.54
N ASP A 348 11.50 9.82 17.26
CA ASP A 348 10.51 10.71 17.89
C ASP A 348 9.44 9.99 18.71
N ARG A 349 9.72 8.77 19.16
CA ARG A 349 8.80 8.06 20.06
C ARG A 349 8.81 8.69 21.46
N HIS A 350 7.75 9.43 21.79
CA HIS A 350 7.40 9.86 23.15
C HIS A 350 6.07 9.26 23.62
N GLY A 351 5.69 9.45 24.88
CA GLY A 351 4.50 8.81 25.47
C GLY A 351 3.16 9.24 24.86
N SER A 352 3.11 10.37 24.16
CA SER A 352 1.94 10.80 23.37
C SER A 352 1.88 10.19 21.95
N ASN A 353 2.94 9.47 21.53
CA ASN A 353 3.02 8.80 20.22
C ASN A 353 2.76 7.29 20.29
N TYR A 354 2.29 6.77 21.43
CA TYR A 354 1.78 5.41 21.52
C TYR A 354 0.70 5.28 22.58
N PHE A 355 -0.22 4.36 22.33
CA PHE A 355 -1.44 4.18 23.11
C PHE A 355 -1.48 2.81 23.74
N ILE A 356 -2.15 2.73 24.90
CA ILE A 356 -2.37 1.50 25.64
C ILE A 356 -3.87 1.33 25.82
N HIS A 357 -4.39 0.26 25.23
CA HIS A 357 -5.78 -0.14 25.35
C HIS A 357 -5.88 -1.43 26.16
N ILE A 358 -6.74 -1.46 27.17
CA ILE A 358 -7.17 -2.69 27.82
C ILE A 358 -8.57 -3.00 27.29
N ASP A 359 -8.71 -4.14 26.63
CA ASP A 359 -9.98 -4.55 26.02
C ASP A 359 -10.97 -5.12 27.07
N ALA A 360 -12.16 -5.52 26.60
CA ALA A 360 -13.19 -6.10 27.46
C ALA A 360 -12.82 -7.47 28.06
N ASN A 361 -11.80 -8.14 27.53
CA ASN A 361 -11.29 -9.42 28.01
C ASN A 361 -10.06 -9.26 28.93
N ASP A 362 -9.77 -8.03 29.37
CA ASP A 362 -8.59 -7.68 30.15
C ASP A 362 -7.27 -7.99 29.42
N GLN A 363 -7.25 -7.87 28.10
CA GLN A 363 -6.04 -7.99 27.28
C GLN A 363 -5.52 -6.61 26.87
N ALA A 364 -4.23 -6.39 27.06
CA ALA A 364 -3.59 -5.17 26.61
C ALA A 364 -3.22 -5.18 25.12
N LYS A 365 -3.46 -4.05 24.45
CA LYS A 365 -2.90 -3.73 23.13
C LYS A 365 -2.12 -2.41 23.22
N VAL A 366 -0.86 -2.47 22.78
CA VAL A 366 0.00 -1.29 22.61
C VAL A 366 -0.03 -0.90 21.14
N THR A 367 -0.17 0.38 20.82
CA THR A 367 -0.20 0.84 19.42
C THR A 367 0.54 2.15 19.26
N GLY A 368 1.67 2.11 18.55
CA GLY A 368 2.45 3.26 18.13
C GLY A 368 1.89 3.91 16.87
N ILE A 369 2.01 5.24 16.80
CA ILE A 369 1.62 6.07 15.66
C ILE A 369 2.80 6.95 15.21
N ASP A 370 2.58 7.81 14.21
CA ASP A 370 3.55 8.86 13.85
C ASP A 370 4.94 8.35 13.44
N ASN A 371 4.97 7.39 12.50
CA ASN A 371 6.21 6.77 12.04
C ASN A 371 6.93 7.57 10.94
N ASP A 372 6.68 8.88 10.89
CA ASP A 372 7.14 9.82 9.86
C ASP A 372 8.67 10.00 9.89
N GLN A 373 9.29 9.87 11.08
CA GLN A 373 10.70 10.16 11.32
C GLN A 373 11.55 8.89 11.54
N CYS A 374 11.25 7.86 10.74
CA CYS A 374 12.01 6.60 10.71
C CYS A 374 13.02 6.57 9.56
N PHE A 375 13.94 5.61 9.60
CA PHE A 375 14.86 5.22 8.54
C PHE A 375 15.85 6.30 8.09
N GLY A 376 16.17 7.26 8.94
CA GLY A 376 17.24 8.20 8.63
C GLY A 376 18.60 7.49 8.48
N LYS A 377 19.36 7.87 7.45
CA LYS A 377 20.64 7.24 7.08
C LYS A 377 21.79 7.45 8.05
N ASN A 378 21.71 8.44 8.95
CA ASN A 378 22.75 8.70 9.94
C ASN A 378 22.62 7.80 11.18
N LEU A 379 21.50 7.10 11.35
CA LEU A 379 21.25 6.20 12.48
C LEU A 379 21.67 4.79 12.09
N THR A 380 22.94 4.44 12.27
CA THR A 380 23.47 3.16 11.77
C THR A 380 23.52 2.09 12.85
N LYS A 381 23.47 2.48 14.12
CA LYS A 381 23.44 1.58 15.27
C LYS A 381 22.06 1.66 15.93
N PRO A 382 21.54 0.56 16.47
CA PRO A 382 20.19 0.57 17.03
C PRO A 382 20.04 1.56 18.20
N GLN A 383 21.09 1.79 18.99
CA GLN A 383 21.10 2.78 20.08
C GLN A 383 21.20 4.25 19.63
N ASP A 384 21.27 4.55 18.33
CA ASP A 384 21.45 5.92 17.86
C ASP A 384 20.21 6.81 18.06
N ILE A 385 19.03 6.22 18.25
CA ILE A 385 17.79 6.93 18.61
C ILE A 385 17.74 7.39 20.07
N GLN A 386 18.70 6.97 20.91
CA GLN A 386 18.70 7.31 22.32
C GLN A 386 18.88 8.82 22.52
N LYS A 387 17.98 9.42 23.30
CA LYS A 387 18.16 10.78 23.82
C LYS A 387 19.34 10.82 24.79
N ILE A 388 20.29 11.71 24.54
CA ILE A 388 21.41 11.98 25.44
C ILE A 388 21.44 13.47 25.75
N ASP A 389 21.11 13.85 26.99
CA ASP A 389 21.12 15.23 27.45
C ASP A 389 22.52 15.83 27.37
N GLY A 390 22.61 17.09 26.96
CA GLY A 390 23.88 17.79 26.72
C GLY A 390 24.62 17.36 25.44
N ASN A 391 24.15 16.33 24.72
CA ASN A 391 24.71 15.94 23.43
C ASN A 391 23.99 16.65 22.27
N SER A 392 24.69 17.57 21.60
CA SER A 392 24.12 18.39 20.51
C SER A 392 23.63 17.60 19.27
N GLN A 393 24.03 16.33 19.13
CA GLN A 393 23.56 15.43 18.06
C GLN A 393 22.36 14.58 18.49
N ARG A 394 22.18 14.33 19.79
CA ARG A 394 21.18 13.38 20.31
C ARG A 394 20.09 13.98 21.20
N TRP A 395 20.20 15.25 21.59
CA TRP A 395 19.21 15.94 22.43
C TRP A 395 17.81 16.01 21.81
N ALA A 396 17.73 15.98 20.47
CA ALA A 396 16.48 16.12 19.73
C ALA A 396 15.67 14.82 19.69
N PHE A 397 16.32 13.66 19.89
CA PHE A 397 15.62 12.39 19.89
C PHE A 397 14.81 12.23 21.17
N ASN A 398 13.78 11.41 21.06
CA ASN A 398 12.95 10.98 22.18
C ASN A 398 13.16 9.51 22.51
N GLY A 399 13.88 8.71 21.71
CA GLY A 399 14.14 7.29 22.00
C GLY A 399 14.97 7.02 23.27
N THR A 400 15.06 5.75 23.66
CA THR A 400 15.80 5.26 24.83
C THR A 400 17.04 4.46 24.41
N ALA A 401 17.84 4.00 25.37
CA ALA A 401 18.79 2.91 25.12
C ALA A 401 18.02 1.60 24.83
N LEU A 402 18.74 0.59 24.35
CA LEU A 402 18.19 -0.74 24.10
C LEU A 402 17.59 -1.36 25.37
N PRO A 403 16.46 -2.11 25.25
CA PRO A 403 15.82 -2.73 26.39
C PRO A 403 16.71 -3.82 26.99
N PRO A 404 16.91 -3.84 28.32
CA PRO A 404 17.87 -4.74 28.99
C PRO A 404 17.41 -6.19 29.05
N VAL A 405 16.19 -6.48 28.61
CA VAL A 405 15.55 -7.80 28.65
C VAL A 405 14.60 -7.91 27.47
N VAL A 406 14.53 -9.09 26.87
CA VAL A 406 13.57 -9.42 25.80
C VAL A 406 13.00 -10.81 26.05
N ASP A 407 11.87 -11.15 25.44
CA ASP A 407 11.38 -12.52 25.47
C ASP A 407 11.87 -13.38 24.29
N THR A 408 11.67 -14.69 24.42
CA THR A 408 12.05 -15.68 23.39
C THR A 408 11.33 -15.49 22.05
N ASP A 409 10.13 -14.89 22.02
CA ASP A 409 9.42 -14.61 20.77
C ASP A 409 10.05 -13.44 20.03
N MET A 410 10.38 -12.36 20.74
CA MET A 410 11.12 -11.21 20.22
C MET A 410 12.50 -11.63 19.70
N GLU A 411 13.24 -12.44 20.46
CA GLU A 411 14.53 -13.00 20.04
C GLU A 411 14.39 -13.72 18.69
N ARG A 412 13.43 -14.64 18.61
CA ARG A 412 13.20 -15.47 17.42
C ARG A 412 12.82 -14.62 16.21
N ALA A 413 11.90 -13.67 16.37
CA ALA A 413 11.47 -12.79 15.28
C ALA A 413 12.64 -11.99 14.69
N ILE A 414 13.45 -11.35 15.55
CA ILE A 414 14.57 -10.52 15.12
C ILE A 414 15.69 -11.35 14.49
N LYS A 415 15.96 -12.55 15.02
CA LYS A 415 16.94 -13.47 14.43
C LYS A 415 16.53 -14.01 13.08
N ALA A 416 15.23 -14.26 12.88
CA ALA A 416 14.67 -14.80 11.65
C ALA A 416 14.66 -13.78 10.50
N LEU A 417 14.54 -12.48 10.80
CA LEU A 417 14.68 -11.42 9.81
C LEU A 417 16.07 -11.48 9.16
N THR A 418 16.13 -11.43 7.82
CA THR A 418 17.37 -11.43 7.04
C THR A 418 17.61 -10.09 6.36
N GLU A 419 18.86 -9.85 5.92
CA GLU A 419 19.17 -8.68 5.09
C GLU A 419 18.35 -8.65 3.79
N GLY A 420 18.13 -9.82 3.17
CA GLY A 420 17.33 -9.93 1.95
C GLY A 420 15.90 -9.46 2.18
N ASP A 421 15.27 -9.89 3.29
CA ASP A 421 13.94 -9.43 3.67
C ASP A 421 13.89 -7.90 3.85
N ILE A 422 14.90 -7.32 4.50
CA ILE A 422 14.97 -5.87 4.73
C ILE A 422 15.05 -5.12 3.41
N ARG A 423 15.92 -5.56 2.48
CA ARG A 423 16.08 -4.91 1.18
C ARG A 423 14.79 -5.01 0.36
N GLU A 424 14.18 -6.18 0.30
CA GLU A 424 12.92 -6.42 -0.42
C GLU A 424 11.77 -5.54 0.13
N MET A 425 11.65 -5.41 1.45
CA MET A 425 10.58 -4.58 2.04
C MET A 425 10.73 -3.08 1.77
N LEU A 426 11.97 -2.61 1.57
CA LEU A 426 12.32 -1.19 1.57
C LEU A 426 12.72 -0.62 0.21
N GLU A 427 13.13 -1.43 -0.77
CA GLU A 427 13.72 -0.96 -2.04
C GLU A 427 12.79 -0.10 -2.90
N ASP A 428 11.47 -0.28 -2.77
CA ASP A 428 10.46 0.53 -3.44
C ASP A 428 10.08 1.80 -2.66
N LYS A 429 10.56 1.94 -1.41
CA LYS A 429 10.17 3.00 -0.46
C LYS A 429 11.30 3.97 -0.11
N LEU A 430 12.53 3.48 0.00
CA LEU A 430 13.67 4.23 0.56
C LEU A 430 14.89 4.21 -0.35
N ASP A 431 15.85 5.08 -0.08
CA ASP A 431 17.12 5.09 -0.81
C ASP A 431 18.12 4.03 -0.30
N GLY A 432 19.17 3.78 -1.07
CA GLY A 432 20.16 2.74 -0.74
C GLY A 432 20.94 3.00 0.56
N GLU A 433 21.18 4.25 0.94
CA GLU A 433 21.92 4.60 2.17
C GLU A 433 21.03 4.36 3.40
N GLU A 434 19.75 4.72 3.32
CA GLU A 434 18.76 4.48 4.35
C GLU A 434 18.52 2.97 4.58
N ILE A 435 18.42 2.20 3.49
CA ILE A 435 18.32 0.74 3.56
C ILE A 435 19.57 0.15 4.20
N GLN A 436 20.76 0.63 3.84
CA GLN A 436 22.01 0.16 4.43
C GLN A 436 22.08 0.45 5.94
N ALA A 437 21.63 1.63 6.37
CA ALA A 437 21.53 1.96 7.80
C ALA A 437 20.56 1.03 8.53
N ALA A 438 19.42 0.68 7.92
CA ALA A 438 18.47 -0.28 8.49
C ALA A 438 19.07 -1.69 8.66
N VAL A 439 19.84 -2.16 7.68
CA VAL A 439 20.58 -3.43 7.76
C VAL A 439 21.61 -3.40 8.89
N GLN A 440 22.35 -2.30 9.05
CA GLN A 440 23.32 -2.15 10.14
C GLN A 440 22.65 -2.14 11.52
N ARG A 441 21.51 -1.46 11.67
CA ARG A 441 20.72 -1.47 12.91
C ARG A 441 20.24 -2.88 13.26
N HIS A 442 19.74 -3.62 12.27
CA HIS A 442 19.33 -5.02 12.43
C HIS A 442 20.47 -5.92 12.89
N GLN A 443 21.64 -5.81 12.25
CA GLN A 443 22.82 -6.60 12.64
C GLN A 443 23.26 -6.28 14.08
N GLY A 444 23.35 -4.99 14.44
CA GLY A 444 23.68 -4.58 15.80
C GLY A 444 22.66 -5.08 16.84
N LEU A 445 21.37 -5.12 16.49
CA LEU A 445 20.34 -5.63 17.39
C LEU A 445 20.43 -7.15 17.58
N LYS A 446 20.78 -7.90 16.52
CA LYS A 446 21.03 -9.35 16.63
C LYS A 446 22.20 -9.67 17.55
N GLU A 447 23.27 -8.90 17.47
CA GLU A 447 24.44 -9.03 18.35
C GLU A 447 24.06 -8.72 19.79
N TYR A 448 23.32 -7.63 20.02
CA TYR A 448 22.83 -7.26 21.34
C TYR A 448 21.96 -8.35 21.98
N ILE A 449 20.98 -8.88 21.24
CA ILE A 449 20.10 -9.95 21.74
C ILE A 449 20.87 -11.24 22.00
N ALA A 450 21.90 -11.55 21.19
CA ALA A 450 22.77 -12.69 21.44
C ALA A 450 23.52 -12.53 22.77
N GLN A 451 23.96 -11.31 23.11
CA GLN A 451 24.58 -11.02 24.40
C GLN A 451 23.56 -11.14 25.55
N LEU A 452 22.35 -10.59 25.41
CA LEU A 452 21.29 -10.78 26.42
C LEU A 452 21.03 -12.27 26.71
N LYS A 453 21.09 -13.12 25.68
CA LYS A 453 20.93 -14.57 25.86
C LYS A 453 22.03 -15.18 26.73
N VAL A 454 23.28 -14.77 26.49
CA VAL A 454 24.44 -15.20 27.30
C VAL A 454 24.29 -14.73 28.75
N ASP A 455 23.77 -13.53 28.94
CA ASP A 455 23.58 -12.90 30.25
C ASP A 455 22.33 -13.41 31.01
N GLY A 456 21.55 -14.34 30.41
CA GLY A 456 20.32 -14.86 31.02
C GLY A 456 19.15 -13.87 31.01
N LEU A 457 19.20 -12.85 30.13
CA LEU A 457 18.22 -11.77 29.99
C LEU A 457 17.30 -11.96 28.77
N VAL A 458 17.21 -13.18 28.26
CA VAL A 458 16.14 -13.61 27.35
C VAL A 458 15.18 -14.49 28.14
N ILE A 459 14.00 -13.93 28.44
CA ILE A 459 13.00 -14.56 29.30
C ILE A 459 11.94 -15.33 28.51
N ASN A 460 11.21 -16.20 29.20
CA ASN A 460 9.95 -16.71 28.65
C ASN A 460 8.89 -15.59 28.66
N PRO A 461 7.89 -15.61 27.75
CA PRO A 461 6.88 -14.55 27.67
C PRO A 461 6.05 -14.34 28.95
N ASP A 462 5.89 -15.35 29.79
CA ASP A 462 5.23 -15.25 31.10
C ASP A 462 6.08 -14.48 32.14
N GLY A 463 7.39 -14.38 31.91
CA GLY A 463 8.32 -13.66 32.78
C GLY A 463 8.10 -12.14 32.85
N TRP A 464 7.32 -11.56 31.94
CA TRP A 464 7.01 -10.13 31.98
C TRP A 464 6.22 -9.70 33.24
N TRP A 465 5.58 -10.65 33.94
CA TRP A 465 4.89 -10.39 35.22
C TRP A 465 5.83 -10.40 36.43
N ASP A 466 7.09 -10.81 36.26
CA ASP A 466 8.06 -10.86 37.35
C ASP A 466 8.51 -9.44 37.73
N LYS A 467 8.39 -9.11 39.02
CA LYS A 467 8.87 -7.85 39.58
C LYS A 467 10.35 -7.64 39.33
N ALA A 468 11.17 -8.69 39.36
CA ALA A 468 12.60 -8.58 39.09
C ALA A 468 12.88 -8.15 37.65
N VAL A 469 12.09 -8.63 36.68
CA VAL A 469 12.18 -8.20 35.27
C VAL A 469 11.74 -6.74 35.13
N GLN A 470 10.64 -6.35 35.78
CA GLN A 470 10.14 -4.98 35.77
C GLN A 470 11.17 -3.97 36.34
N GLU A 471 11.92 -4.37 37.37
CA GLU A 471 12.96 -3.53 37.99
C GLU A 471 14.17 -3.26 37.09
N LEU A 472 14.38 -4.05 36.03
CA LEU A 472 15.43 -3.79 35.03
C LEU A 472 15.09 -2.59 34.13
N LEU A 473 13.80 -2.27 33.99
CA LEU A 473 13.30 -1.24 33.08
C LEU A 473 13.38 0.14 33.76
N THR A 474 14.34 0.94 33.30
CA THR A 474 14.66 2.27 33.86
C THR A 474 14.33 3.38 32.85
N PRO A 475 14.24 4.66 33.29
CA PRO A 475 14.05 5.79 32.39
C PRO A 475 15.06 5.90 31.25
N VAL A 476 16.23 5.26 31.38
CA VAL A 476 17.30 5.32 30.38
C VAL A 476 17.09 4.28 29.28
N ASN A 477 16.61 3.09 29.62
CA ASN A 477 16.64 1.90 28.75
C ASN A 477 15.26 1.38 28.36
N SER A 478 14.18 2.00 28.81
CA SER A 478 12.82 1.57 28.49
C SER A 478 11.86 2.75 28.40
N TYR A 479 10.96 2.70 27.42
CA TYR A 479 9.82 3.62 27.35
C TYR A 479 8.99 3.54 28.63
N LEU A 480 8.66 2.35 29.13
CA LEU A 480 7.95 2.20 30.40
C LEU A 480 8.65 2.93 31.55
N GLY A 481 9.95 2.72 31.70
CA GLY A 481 10.74 3.40 32.73
C GLY A 481 10.73 4.92 32.56
N ARG A 482 10.69 5.43 31.33
CA ARG A 482 10.66 6.86 30.99
C ARG A 482 9.30 7.50 31.31
N GLU A 483 8.21 6.78 31.03
CA GLU A 483 6.83 7.26 31.22
C GLU A 483 6.33 7.11 32.67
N LEU A 484 6.75 6.06 33.37
CA LEU A 484 6.24 5.70 34.70
C LEU A 484 6.30 6.82 35.76
N PRO A 485 7.34 7.69 35.82
CA PRO A 485 7.36 8.83 36.74
C PRO A 485 6.27 9.89 36.49
N TRP A 486 5.69 9.91 35.29
CA TRP A 486 4.67 10.87 34.86
C TRP A 486 3.27 10.27 34.80
N ALA A 487 3.17 8.94 35.02
CA ALA A 487 1.92 8.21 34.97
C ALA A 487 0.95 8.67 36.05
N LYS A 488 -0.36 8.60 35.75
CA LYS A 488 -1.40 8.91 36.72
C LYS A 488 -1.43 7.85 37.83
N GLU A 489 -1.76 8.29 39.05
CA GLU A 489 -2.01 7.38 40.17
C GLU A 489 -3.26 6.50 39.95
#